data_AF-A0A9P0PYB5-F1
#
_entry.id   AF-A0A9P0PYB5-F1
#
_cell.length_a   1.000
_cell.length_b   1.000
_cell.length_c   1.000
_cell.angle_alpha   90.00
_cell.angle_beta   90.00
_cell.angle_gamma   90.00
#
_symmetry.space_group_name_H-M   'P 1'
#
loop_
_entity.id
_entity.type
_entity.pdbx_description
1 polymer ?
#
loop_
_entity_poly.entity_id
_entity_poly.type
_entity_poly.pdbx_seq_one_letter_code
_entity_poly.pdbx_strand_id
1 'polypeptide(L)'
;MHSTANMLFSILFVTFKFLCLCQGFKIPSIKLEAFKPSGFRASLRAESGIERFAFHGNKNKEISMNEPGEFSAEVRYTGGEWVVYDDSDVSLSVGDVVHYWVFVQHERMGYRKDAQNWTVDELKDKNGCDRAITILESRKDVCVGDSIIDEEFQDLTDNDKWQIDHYIPVEPDYEFVVYKRDPDVVYTKNGTLVIKPKIVESMNREIDLRNGCTKSSVKAQESMCYQAKETRRDIKIVSGRITSKVAFSYGEVVIKAKLPFGDWIYPEIFLEEADDTKSFNKRIIIAYSRGNLHFSGSDGVNIGCFLLFGGPVASAYEPEKSRMLSSYHSNDKPFSDKFREYRLTWNPDRIELFVDDTKYGSIESTAIRNEEFTVNPMKARLVLGVGVGGINDFPDNFKSSNNDGGFFTYYIKPWNNGELFQEKKFFNSKSNWLPSWDKHVQLEVEYVKIKAV
;
A
#
# COMPACT_ATOMS: atom_id res chain seq x y z
N MET A 1 87.54 -9.38 12.12
CA MET A 1 87.03 -10.59 12.82
C MET A 1 85.55 -10.37 13.07
N HIS A 2 84.70 -11.36 12.74
CA HIS A 2 83.22 -11.39 12.90
C HIS A 2 82.46 -10.29 12.09
N SER A 3 81.45 -10.56 11.25
CA SER A 3 80.22 -11.40 11.36
C SER A 3 79.27 -10.85 12.44
N THR A 4 78.00 -10.47 12.24
CA THR A 4 76.93 -10.72 11.22
C THR A 4 76.13 -9.42 10.94
N ALA A 5 75.12 -9.30 10.05
CA ALA A 5 74.77 -9.89 8.74
C ALA A 5 73.58 -9.11 8.09
N ASN A 6 73.25 -9.41 6.83
CA ASN A 6 71.96 -9.20 6.10
C ASN A 6 71.18 -7.87 6.21
N MET A 7 71.14 -7.12 5.10
CA MET A 7 69.87 -6.56 4.60
C MET A 7 69.84 -6.55 3.06
N LEU A 8 69.20 -7.58 2.50
CA LEU A 8 68.94 -7.72 1.06
C LEU A 8 67.58 -7.13 0.74
N PHE A 9 67.52 -6.08 -0.09
CA PHE A 9 66.27 -5.61 -0.71
C PHE A 9 66.36 -5.81 -2.22
N SER A 10 66.05 -7.02 -2.66
CA SER A 10 65.89 -7.33 -4.09
C SER A 10 64.56 -6.77 -4.58
N ILE A 11 64.61 -5.94 -5.63
CA ILE A 11 63.44 -5.43 -6.34
C ILE A 11 62.79 -6.62 -7.07
N LEU A 12 61.66 -7.12 -6.57
CA LEU A 12 60.92 -8.23 -7.19
C LEU A 12 59.68 -7.70 -7.94
N PHE A 13 59.49 -8.26 -9.14
CA PHE A 13 58.42 -7.94 -10.07
C PHE A 13 57.01 -8.00 -9.45
N VAL A 14 56.20 -6.96 -9.70
CA VAL A 14 54.73 -7.07 -9.72
C VAL A 14 54.23 -6.54 -11.07
N THR A 15 54.22 -7.41 -12.08
CA THR A 15 53.46 -7.17 -13.31
C THR A 15 51.98 -7.37 -13.00
N PHE A 16 51.29 -6.30 -12.62
CA PHE A 16 49.86 -6.32 -12.39
C PHE A 16 49.14 -6.49 -13.73
N LYS A 17 48.76 -7.74 -14.07
CA LYS A 17 47.90 -8.01 -15.23
C LYS A 17 46.51 -7.46 -14.94
N PHE A 18 46.28 -6.21 -15.29
CA PHE A 18 44.94 -5.67 -15.48
C PHE A 18 44.31 -6.37 -16.70
N LEU A 19 43.75 -7.58 -16.49
CA LEU A 19 42.63 -8.02 -17.32
C LEU A 19 41.43 -7.16 -16.94
N CYS A 20 41.34 -5.98 -17.55
CA CYS A 20 40.10 -5.23 -17.58
C CYS A 20 39.10 -6.06 -18.40
N LEU A 21 38.22 -6.79 -17.71
CA LEU A 21 37.08 -7.43 -18.33
C LEU A 21 36.09 -6.33 -18.74
N CYS A 22 36.28 -5.78 -19.94
CA CYS A 22 35.26 -4.99 -20.62
C CYS A 22 34.08 -5.91 -20.97
N GLN A 23 33.20 -6.17 -20.00
CA GLN A 23 31.84 -6.61 -20.28
C GLN A 23 31.09 -5.41 -20.88
N GLY A 24 31.23 -5.22 -22.20
CA GLY A 24 30.38 -4.29 -22.93
C GLY A 24 28.92 -4.70 -22.81
N PHE A 25 28.02 -3.70 -22.81
CA PHE A 25 26.58 -3.92 -22.72
C PHE A 25 26.12 -4.99 -23.73
N LYS A 26 25.32 -5.95 -23.23
CA LYS A 26 24.70 -6.99 -24.04
C LYS A 26 23.22 -6.69 -24.09
N ILE A 27 22.67 -6.54 -25.29
CA ILE A 27 21.22 -6.37 -25.48
C ILE A 27 20.49 -7.52 -24.74
N PRO A 28 19.53 -7.23 -23.84
CA PRO A 28 18.70 -8.22 -23.19
C PRO A 28 17.95 -9.17 -24.14
N SER A 29 17.21 -10.13 -23.58
CA SER A 29 16.22 -10.88 -24.34
C SER A 29 15.06 -9.95 -24.73
N ILE A 30 14.50 -10.19 -25.92
CA ILE A 30 13.37 -9.44 -26.45
C ILE A 30 12.15 -10.35 -26.42
N LYS A 31 11.06 -9.88 -25.82
CA LYS A 31 9.77 -10.57 -25.84
C LYS A 31 9.06 -10.22 -27.14
N LEU A 32 8.74 -11.23 -27.96
CA LEU A 32 8.01 -11.08 -29.22
C LEU A 32 6.63 -11.72 -29.09
N GLU A 33 5.61 -11.01 -29.55
CA GLU A 33 4.20 -11.41 -29.40
C GLU A 33 3.43 -11.09 -30.69
N ALA A 34 2.56 -12.01 -31.12
CA ALA A 34 1.66 -11.83 -32.26
C ALA A 34 0.20 -11.94 -31.80
N PHE A 35 -0.69 -11.18 -32.43
CA PHE A 35 -2.05 -10.99 -31.96
C PHE A 35 -3.11 -11.28 -33.03
N LYS A 36 -4.29 -11.74 -32.59
CA LYS A 36 -5.51 -11.89 -33.39
C LYS A 36 -6.48 -10.72 -33.13
N PRO A 37 -7.19 -10.22 -34.15
CA PRO A 37 -7.11 -10.61 -35.57
C PRO A 37 -5.85 -10.11 -36.29
N SER A 38 -5.18 -9.10 -35.75
CA SER A 38 -3.86 -8.61 -36.19
C SER A 38 -3.10 -8.00 -35.02
N GLY A 39 -1.80 -7.88 -35.16
CA GLY A 39 -0.91 -7.12 -34.28
C GLY A 39 0.41 -7.84 -34.05
N PHE A 40 1.45 -7.06 -33.79
CA PHE A 40 2.78 -7.52 -33.39
C PHE A 40 3.35 -6.62 -32.29
N ARG A 41 4.05 -7.19 -31.31
CA ARG A 41 4.74 -6.43 -30.26
C ARG A 41 6.14 -6.97 -30.03
N ALA A 42 7.11 -6.07 -29.94
CA ALA A 42 8.47 -6.35 -29.49
C ALA A 42 8.78 -5.53 -28.23
N SER A 43 9.07 -6.20 -27.12
CA SER A 43 9.36 -5.56 -25.83
C SER A 43 10.76 -5.90 -25.32
N LEU A 44 11.52 -4.87 -24.96
CA LEU A 44 12.85 -4.97 -24.35
C LEU A 44 12.76 -4.54 -22.88
N ARG A 45 13.28 -5.33 -21.94
CA ARG A 45 13.32 -4.91 -20.53
C ARG A 45 14.26 -3.71 -20.38
N ALA A 46 13.79 -2.66 -19.72
CA ALA A 46 14.58 -1.46 -19.50
C ALA A 46 15.70 -1.74 -18.47
N GLU A 47 16.92 -1.34 -18.82
CA GLU A 47 18.09 -1.36 -17.95
C GLU A 47 18.67 0.06 -17.88
N SER A 48 19.37 0.38 -16.79
CA SER A 48 19.98 1.70 -16.58
C SER A 48 20.91 2.04 -17.75
N GLY A 49 20.72 3.21 -18.35
CA GLY A 49 21.48 3.70 -19.50
C GLY A 49 20.85 3.44 -20.87
N ILE A 50 19.77 2.65 -20.99
CA ILE A 50 19.05 2.50 -22.27
C ILE A 50 18.33 3.81 -22.64
N GLU A 51 18.57 4.30 -23.85
CA GLU A 51 18.00 5.54 -24.40
C GLU A 51 16.99 5.26 -25.54
N ARG A 52 17.27 4.26 -26.38
CA ARG A 52 16.43 3.89 -27.55
C ARG A 52 16.49 2.40 -27.85
N PHE A 53 15.44 1.90 -28.49
CA PHE A 53 15.31 0.55 -29.04
C PHE A 53 14.72 0.64 -30.45
N ALA A 54 15.34 0.01 -31.45
CA ALA A 54 14.78 -0.14 -32.77
C ALA A 54 14.64 -1.61 -33.16
N PHE A 55 13.53 -1.94 -33.83
CA PHE A 55 13.20 -3.27 -34.31
C PHE A 55 12.83 -3.20 -35.79
N HIS A 56 13.34 -4.14 -36.58
CA HIS A 56 13.05 -4.25 -38.01
C HIS A 56 12.85 -5.72 -38.39
N GLY A 57 11.70 -6.06 -38.98
CA GLY A 57 11.34 -7.46 -39.30
C GLY A 57 10.68 -7.65 -40.67
N ASN A 58 10.89 -8.84 -41.25
CA ASN A 58 10.21 -9.37 -42.43
C ASN A 58 9.48 -10.67 -42.05
N LYS A 59 8.30 -10.92 -42.64
CA LYS A 59 7.54 -12.17 -42.46
C LYS A 59 7.90 -13.21 -43.52
N ASN A 60 8.29 -14.40 -43.10
CA ASN A 60 8.63 -15.56 -43.94
C ASN A 60 9.68 -15.29 -45.04
N LYS A 61 10.50 -14.25 -44.83
CA LYS A 61 11.49 -13.74 -45.79
C LYS A 61 12.67 -13.23 -44.97
N GLU A 62 13.89 -13.55 -45.38
CA GLU A 62 15.09 -13.01 -44.73
C GLU A 62 15.13 -11.47 -44.81
N ILE A 63 15.77 -10.84 -43.83
CA ILE A 63 16.00 -9.40 -43.77
C ILE A 63 17.50 -9.11 -43.84
N SER A 64 17.89 -8.18 -44.71
CA SER A 64 19.30 -7.77 -44.82
C SER A 64 19.64 -6.66 -43.81
N MET A 65 20.93 -6.51 -43.50
CA MET A 65 21.42 -5.65 -42.40
C MET A 65 21.02 -4.16 -42.51
N ASN A 66 20.72 -3.65 -43.70
CA ASN A 66 20.32 -2.25 -43.90
C ASN A 66 18.88 -2.12 -44.44
N GLU A 67 18.11 -3.20 -44.44
CA GLU A 67 16.72 -3.21 -44.88
C GLU A 67 15.82 -2.77 -43.72
N PRO A 68 14.88 -1.84 -43.94
CA PRO A 68 13.99 -1.35 -42.89
C PRO A 68 12.96 -2.38 -42.42
N GLY A 69 12.82 -3.52 -43.12
CA GLY A 69 11.79 -4.52 -42.85
C GLY A 69 10.42 -4.13 -43.40
N GLU A 70 9.53 -5.12 -43.46
CA GLU A 70 8.09 -4.95 -43.73
C GLU A 70 7.39 -4.21 -42.60
N PHE A 71 7.87 -4.37 -41.36
CA PHE A 71 7.38 -3.66 -40.19
C PHE A 71 8.56 -3.29 -39.27
N SER A 72 8.59 -2.03 -38.82
CA SER A 72 9.66 -1.49 -37.99
C SER A 72 9.31 -0.21 -37.25
N ALA A 73 10.06 0.06 -36.18
CA ALA A 73 10.06 1.34 -35.49
C ALA A 73 11.38 1.59 -34.75
N GLU A 74 11.71 2.86 -34.51
CA GLU A 74 12.62 3.29 -33.46
C GLU A 74 11.80 3.91 -32.32
N VAL A 75 11.94 3.35 -31.11
CA VAL A 75 11.24 3.76 -29.90
C VAL A 75 12.25 4.38 -28.93
N ARG A 76 11.95 5.59 -28.45
CA ARG A 76 12.72 6.27 -27.41
C ARG A 76 12.22 5.82 -26.03
N TYR A 77 13.14 5.54 -25.11
CA TYR A 77 12.78 5.25 -23.72
C TYR A 77 12.30 6.53 -23.01
N THR A 78 11.18 6.42 -22.29
CA THR A 78 10.49 7.53 -21.61
C THR A 78 10.23 7.26 -20.12
N GLY A 79 10.72 6.13 -19.59
CA GLY A 79 10.45 5.65 -18.22
C GLY A 79 9.65 4.34 -18.21
N GLY A 80 9.63 3.66 -17.05
CA GLY A 80 8.96 2.36 -16.88
C GLY A 80 9.89 1.15 -17.04
N GLU A 81 9.35 -0.06 -16.84
CA GLU A 81 10.14 -1.31 -16.85
C GLU A 81 10.49 -1.86 -18.25
N TRP A 82 9.84 -1.35 -19.30
CA TRP A 82 9.94 -1.89 -20.66
C TRP A 82 10.02 -0.79 -21.72
N VAL A 83 10.79 -1.04 -22.78
CA VAL A 83 10.74 -0.28 -24.04
C VAL A 83 9.96 -1.13 -25.04
N VAL A 84 8.86 -0.60 -25.58
CA VAL A 84 7.89 -1.39 -26.36
C VAL A 84 7.68 -0.78 -27.74
N TYR A 85 7.88 -1.60 -28.77
CA TYR A 85 7.32 -1.39 -30.12
C TYR A 85 6.04 -2.20 -30.24
N ASP A 86 4.95 -1.56 -30.64
CA ASP A 86 3.65 -2.16 -30.91
C ASP A 86 3.20 -1.74 -32.31
N ASP A 87 2.81 -2.72 -33.13
CA ASP A 87 2.29 -2.51 -34.47
C ASP A 87 0.92 -3.17 -34.60
N SER A 88 -0.10 -2.34 -34.83
CA SER A 88 -1.48 -2.77 -34.95
C SER A 88 -1.74 -3.61 -36.21
N ASP A 89 -1.00 -3.37 -37.28
CA ASP A 89 -1.46 -3.68 -38.63
C ASP A 89 -0.76 -4.92 -39.22
N VAL A 90 0.30 -5.38 -38.54
CA VAL A 90 1.00 -6.64 -38.84
C VAL A 90 0.08 -7.85 -38.62
N SER A 91 -0.25 -8.56 -39.70
CA SER A 91 -0.97 -9.85 -39.65
C SER A 91 -0.02 -11.03 -39.73
N LEU A 92 0.09 -11.78 -38.64
CA LEU A 92 0.85 -13.01 -38.48
C LEU A 92 -0.08 -14.21 -38.19
N SER A 93 0.34 -15.41 -38.58
CA SER A 93 -0.32 -16.69 -38.31
C SER A 93 0.59 -17.60 -37.50
N VAL A 94 0.02 -18.56 -36.77
CA VAL A 94 0.81 -19.62 -36.11
C VAL A 94 1.62 -20.37 -37.17
N GLY A 95 2.93 -20.49 -36.95
CA GLY A 95 3.90 -21.07 -37.89
C GLY A 95 4.60 -20.08 -38.83
N ASP A 96 4.19 -18.79 -38.87
CA ASP A 96 4.98 -17.76 -39.55
C ASP A 96 6.32 -17.55 -38.85
N VAL A 97 7.38 -17.25 -39.61
CA VAL A 97 8.72 -16.94 -39.11
C VAL A 97 9.03 -15.47 -39.37
N VAL A 98 9.23 -14.69 -38.31
CA VAL A 98 9.72 -13.31 -38.39
C VAL A 98 11.25 -13.35 -38.41
N HIS A 99 11.85 -12.91 -39.51
CA HIS A 99 13.30 -12.65 -39.59
C HIS A 99 13.55 -11.19 -39.25
N TYR A 100 14.43 -10.90 -38.29
CA TYR A 100 14.57 -9.55 -37.75
C TYR A 100 16.01 -9.19 -37.36
N TRP A 101 16.23 -7.89 -37.21
CA TRP A 101 17.39 -7.32 -36.52
C TRP A 101 16.94 -6.23 -35.55
N VAL A 102 17.76 -5.95 -34.54
CA VAL A 102 17.50 -4.92 -33.53
C VAL A 102 18.71 -4.07 -33.24
N PHE A 103 18.45 -2.83 -32.83
CA PHE A 103 19.44 -1.89 -32.35
C PHE A 103 19.01 -1.32 -30.99
N VAL A 104 19.96 -1.12 -30.08
CA VAL A 104 19.74 -0.49 -28.78
C VAL A 104 20.79 0.59 -28.56
N GLN A 105 20.35 1.79 -28.21
CA GLN A 105 21.24 2.84 -27.72
C GLN A 105 21.35 2.71 -26.20
N HIS A 106 22.56 2.45 -25.70
CA HIS A 106 22.90 2.38 -24.27
C HIS A 106 24.09 3.31 -23.99
N GLU A 107 23.95 4.23 -23.03
CA GLU A 107 24.96 5.24 -22.68
C GLU A 107 25.53 5.97 -23.91
N ARG A 108 24.63 6.42 -24.79
CA ARG A 108 24.90 7.02 -26.11
C ARG A 108 25.58 6.11 -27.15
N MET A 109 26.05 4.91 -26.77
CA MET A 109 26.66 3.93 -27.66
C MET A 109 25.62 3.02 -28.31
N GLY A 110 25.87 2.61 -29.55
CA GLY A 110 24.96 1.76 -30.33
C GLY A 110 25.34 0.30 -30.30
N TYR A 111 24.39 -0.57 -29.94
CA TYR A 111 24.54 -2.03 -29.90
C TYR A 111 23.54 -2.67 -30.83
N ARG A 112 23.88 -3.83 -31.42
CA ARG A 112 23.08 -4.46 -32.48
C ARG A 112 23.04 -5.99 -32.36
N LYS A 113 21.92 -6.61 -32.73
CA LYS A 113 21.80 -8.07 -32.99
C LYS A 113 21.17 -8.27 -34.36
N ASP A 114 21.82 -9.07 -35.19
CA ASP A 114 21.48 -9.30 -36.60
C ASP A 114 21.06 -10.75 -36.87
N ALA A 115 20.41 -10.97 -38.01
CA ALA A 115 20.01 -12.29 -38.51
C ALA A 115 19.28 -13.15 -37.46
N GLN A 116 18.41 -12.52 -36.67
CA GLN A 116 17.58 -13.20 -35.68
C GLN A 116 16.32 -13.75 -36.37
N ASN A 117 15.76 -14.81 -35.80
CA ASN A 117 14.49 -15.38 -36.23
C ASN A 117 13.60 -15.71 -35.02
N TRP A 118 12.29 -15.68 -35.25
CA TRP A 118 11.28 -16.07 -34.26
C TRP A 118 10.09 -16.69 -34.98
N THR A 119 9.69 -17.88 -34.54
CA THR A 119 8.48 -18.55 -35.05
C THR A 119 7.30 -18.18 -34.18
N VAL A 120 6.16 -17.87 -34.81
CA VAL A 120 4.91 -17.57 -34.12
C VAL A 120 4.30 -18.88 -33.61
N ASP A 121 4.50 -19.17 -32.32
CA ASP A 121 3.96 -20.38 -31.68
C ASP A 121 2.46 -20.23 -31.30
N GLU A 122 2.00 -19.00 -31.03
CA GLU A 122 0.60 -18.70 -30.66
C GLU A 122 0.15 -17.30 -31.13
N LEU A 123 -1.17 -17.08 -31.19
CA LEU A 123 -1.79 -15.76 -31.40
C LEU A 123 -2.60 -15.33 -30.17
N LYS A 124 -2.13 -14.27 -29.51
CA LYS A 124 -2.78 -13.66 -28.34
C LYS A 124 -3.97 -12.80 -28.77
N ASP A 125 -4.94 -12.54 -27.90
CA ASP A 125 -5.97 -11.52 -28.19
C ASP A 125 -5.30 -10.14 -28.23
N LYS A 126 -5.64 -9.24 -29.18
CA LYS A 126 -5.01 -7.89 -29.28
C LYS A 126 -5.22 -7.01 -28.03
N ASN A 127 -6.21 -7.35 -27.19
CA ASN A 127 -6.41 -6.78 -25.85
C ASN A 127 -5.50 -7.41 -24.77
N GLY A 128 -4.59 -8.30 -25.17
CA GLY A 128 -3.88 -9.28 -24.35
C GLY A 128 -2.58 -8.75 -23.76
N CYS A 129 -2.73 -7.93 -22.73
CA CYS A 129 -1.91 -8.08 -21.54
C CYS A 129 -2.16 -9.45 -20.88
N ASP A 130 -1.29 -9.86 -19.97
CA ASP A 130 -1.61 -10.97 -19.06
C ASP A 130 -2.84 -10.56 -18.22
N ARG A 131 -3.89 -11.40 -18.23
CA ARG A 131 -5.14 -11.09 -17.51
C ARG A 131 -4.88 -11.11 -16.00
N ALA A 132 -5.26 -10.03 -15.34
CA ALA A 132 -5.26 -9.99 -13.88
C ALA A 132 -6.27 -10.98 -13.30
N ILE A 133 -5.93 -11.56 -12.16
CA ILE A 133 -6.88 -12.21 -11.25
C ILE A 133 -7.66 -11.17 -10.43
N THR A 134 -7.22 -9.91 -10.43
CA THR A 134 -7.96 -8.79 -9.84
C THR A 134 -9.35 -8.60 -10.46
N ILE A 135 -10.35 -8.47 -9.59
CA ILE A 135 -11.75 -8.26 -9.97
C ILE A 135 -12.16 -6.81 -9.70
N LEU A 136 -12.68 -6.14 -10.72
CA LEU A 136 -13.29 -4.81 -10.64
C LEU A 136 -14.74 -4.85 -11.11
N GLU A 137 -15.60 -4.01 -10.53
CA GLU A 137 -17.01 -3.92 -10.95
C GLU A 137 -17.18 -3.14 -12.27
N SER A 138 -16.37 -2.11 -12.47
CA SER A 138 -16.43 -1.19 -13.61
C SER A 138 -15.73 -1.70 -14.88
N ARG A 139 -14.84 -2.70 -14.76
CA ARG A 139 -13.94 -3.13 -15.84
C ARG A 139 -13.76 -4.64 -15.84
N LYS A 140 -14.04 -5.28 -16.98
CA LYS A 140 -13.96 -6.75 -17.14
C LYS A 140 -12.63 -7.27 -17.70
N ASP A 141 -11.98 -6.48 -18.54
CA ASP A 141 -10.66 -6.81 -19.09
C ASP A 141 -9.60 -5.95 -18.39
N VAL A 142 -9.02 -6.50 -17.32
CA VAL A 142 -7.98 -5.88 -16.47
C VAL A 142 -6.66 -6.62 -16.68
N CYS A 143 -5.57 -5.87 -16.83
CA CYS A 143 -4.22 -6.37 -17.03
C CYS A 143 -3.46 -6.50 -15.71
N VAL A 144 -2.59 -7.50 -15.60
CA VAL A 144 -1.55 -7.49 -14.56
C VAL A 144 -0.73 -6.20 -14.67
N GLY A 145 -0.57 -5.50 -13.56
CA GLY A 145 0.12 -4.21 -13.49
C GLY A 145 -0.74 -2.97 -13.78
N ASP A 146 -2.00 -3.13 -14.21
CA ASP A 146 -2.90 -1.98 -14.41
C ASP A 146 -3.10 -1.19 -13.11
N SER A 147 -3.03 0.13 -13.20
CA SER A 147 -3.35 1.00 -12.07
C SER A 147 -4.86 1.05 -11.82
N ILE A 148 -5.25 0.72 -10.60
CA ILE A 148 -6.62 0.82 -10.07
C ILE A 148 -6.79 2.15 -9.34
N ILE A 149 -5.77 2.53 -8.56
CA ILE A 149 -5.60 3.85 -7.95
C ILE A 149 -4.13 4.23 -8.09
N ASP A 150 -3.86 5.38 -8.68
CA ASP A 150 -2.60 6.12 -8.49
C ASP A 150 -2.99 7.48 -7.89
N GLU A 151 -2.50 7.78 -6.70
CA GLU A 151 -2.85 8.98 -5.96
C GLU A 151 -1.62 9.56 -5.25
N GLU A 152 -1.35 10.84 -5.50
CA GLU A 152 -0.24 11.62 -4.93
C GLU A 152 -0.76 12.82 -4.09
N PHE A 153 -2.07 12.86 -3.83
CA PHE A 153 -2.75 13.80 -2.93
C PHE A 153 -2.37 15.27 -3.14
N GLN A 154 -2.31 15.68 -4.41
CA GLN A 154 -2.16 17.09 -4.79
C GLN A 154 -3.40 17.90 -4.36
N ASP A 155 -4.59 17.37 -4.64
CA ASP A 155 -5.87 17.94 -4.22
C ASP A 155 -6.89 16.83 -3.89
N LEU A 156 -7.74 17.05 -2.88
CA LEU A 156 -8.87 16.19 -2.51
C LEU A 156 -10.22 16.79 -2.95
N THR A 157 -10.26 18.01 -3.51
CA THR A 157 -11.50 18.63 -3.98
C THR A 157 -12.07 17.93 -5.23
N ASP A 158 -11.20 17.38 -6.09
CA ASP A 158 -11.57 16.51 -7.21
C ASP A 158 -11.83 15.08 -6.71
N ASN A 159 -12.92 14.95 -5.94
CA ASN A 159 -13.19 13.81 -5.09
C ASN A 159 -13.75 12.59 -5.86
N ASP A 160 -13.24 12.29 -7.06
CA ASP A 160 -13.74 11.20 -7.91
C ASP A 160 -13.23 9.81 -7.52
N LYS A 161 -12.07 9.73 -6.85
CA LYS A 161 -11.51 8.46 -6.34
C LYS A 161 -11.97 8.12 -4.92
N TRP A 162 -12.33 9.13 -4.11
CA TRP A 162 -12.49 8.99 -2.66
C TRP A 162 -13.89 9.39 -2.17
N GLN A 163 -14.22 8.96 -0.96
CA GLN A 163 -15.37 9.41 -0.19
C GLN A 163 -14.86 9.85 1.19
N ILE A 164 -14.90 11.15 1.48
CA ILE A 164 -14.65 11.65 2.83
C ILE A 164 -15.85 11.28 3.70
N ASP A 165 -15.60 10.52 4.76
CA ASP A 165 -16.63 9.95 5.62
C ASP A 165 -17.30 10.99 6.52
N HIS A 166 -18.58 10.78 6.80
CA HIS A 166 -19.40 11.67 7.61
C HIS A 166 -20.40 10.82 8.41
N TYR A 167 -19.97 10.31 9.58
CA TYR A 167 -20.78 9.43 10.44
C TYR A 167 -20.23 9.35 11.88
N ILE A 168 -21.03 8.80 12.78
CA ILE A 168 -20.72 8.42 14.16
C ILE A 168 -20.45 6.90 14.17
N PRO A 169 -19.25 6.42 14.51
CA PRO A 169 -19.00 4.98 14.61
C PRO A 169 -19.78 4.33 15.75
N VAL A 170 -20.34 3.15 15.52
CA VAL A 170 -21.16 2.38 16.47
C VAL A 170 -20.65 0.94 16.54
N GLU A 171 -21.52 -0.04 16.78
CA GLU A 171 -21.13 -1.45 16.71
C GLU A 171 -20.47 -1.80 15.36
N PRO A 172 -19.35 -2.55 15.36
CA PRO A 172 -18.69 -3.13 16.55
C PRO A 172 -17.53 -2.31 17.12
N ASP A 173 -17.01 -1.31 16.43
CA ASP A 173 -15.74 -0.66 16.77
C ASP A 173 -15.85 0.42 17.86
N TYR A 174 -16.95 1.18 17.88
CA TYR A 174 -17.29 2.21 18.87
C TYR A 174 -16.21 3.27 19.15
N GLU A 175 -15.48 3.74 18.13
CA GLU A 175 -14.47 4.79 18.28
C GLU A 175 -15.03 6.05 18.94
N PHE A 176 -14.18 6.74 19.71
CA PHE A 176 -14.55 7.94 20.47
C PHE A 176 -14.43 9.21 19.64
N VAL A 177 -14.74 9.11 18.35
CA VAL A 177 -14.66 10.17 17.34
C VAL A 177 -15.99 10.35 16.62
N VAL A 178 -16.20 11.52 16.06
CA VAL A 178 -17.13 11.70 14.93
C VAL A 178 -16.30 11.85 13.67
N TYR A 179 -16.51 10.98 12.68
CA TYR A 179 -15.91 11.18 11.36
C TYR A 179 -16.68 12.27 10.61
N LYS A 180 -15.97 13.30 10.15
CA LYS A 180 -16.57 14.40 9.40
C LYS A 180 -15.75 14.80 8.18
N ARG A 181 -16.46 15.06 7.09
CA ARG A 181 -16.04 15.98 6.03
C ARG A 181 -15.90 17.40 6.57
N ASP A 182 -14.72 17.69 7.12
CA ASP A 182 -14.36 18.95 7.77
C ASP A 182 -12.87 19.24 7.42
N PRO A 183 -12.56 20.41 6.81
CA PRO A 183 -11.25 20.70 6.26
C PRO A 183 -10.15 20.91 7.31
N ASP A 184 -10.49 21.00 8.60
CA ASP A 184 -9.47 21.02 9.66
C ASP A 184 -8.94 19.61 10.00
N VAL A 185 -9.67 18.55 9.62
CA VAL A 185 -9.37 17.15 9.99
C VAL A 185 -9.07 16.23 8.80
N VAL A 186 -9.48 16.59 7.58
CA VAL A 186 -9.06 15.94 6.33
C VAL A 186 -8.75 17.01 5.29
N TYR A 187 -7.49 17.10 4.86
CA TYR A 187 -7.04 18.04 3.84
C TYR A 187 -5.77 17.54 3.13
N THR A 188 -5.45 18.11 1.96
CA THR A 188 -4.12 17.99 1.37
C THR A 188 -3.24 19.15 1.80
N LYS A 189 -1.93 18.89 1.94
CA LYS A 189 -0.93 19.93 2.18
C LYS A 189 0.39 19.50 1.54
N ASN A 190 0.85 20.25 0.53
CA ASN A 190 2.12 20.02 -0.17
C ASN A 190 2.26 18.61 -0.80
N GLY A 191 1.21 18.08 -1.43
CA GLY A 191 1.24 16.72 -2.03
C GLY A 191 1.25 15.62 -0.96
N THR A 192 0.42 15.79 0.08
CA THR A 192 0.30 14.85 1.19
C THR A 192 -1.11 14.96 1.77
N LEU A 193 -1.82 13.85 1.87
CA LEU A 193 -3.07 13.75 2.64
C LEU A 193 -2.72 13.83 4.11
N VAL A 194 -3.38 14.74 4.84
CA VAL A 194 -3.29 14.85 6.29
C VAL A 194 -4.65 14.55 6.90
N ILE A 195 -4.68 13.53 7.75
CA ILE A 195 -5.85 13.18 8.56
C ILE A 195 -5.52 13.45 10.02
N LYS A 196 -6.18 14.44 10.64
CA LYS A 196 -5.83 14.94 11.98
C LYS A 196 -7.05 14.97 12.91
N PRO A 197 -7.08 14.22 14.01
CA PRO A 197 -8.13 14.36 15.01
C PRO A 197 -8.02 15.73 15.72
N LYS A 198 -9.17 16.36 15.98
CA LYS A 198 -9.28 17.62 16.74
C LYS A 198 -10.26 17.49 17.90
N ILE A 199 -9.93 18.12 19.02
CA ILE A 199 -10.80 18.21 20.19
C ILE A 199 -11.82 19.33 19.98
N VAL A 200 -13.09 19.04 20.29
CA VAL A 200 -14.20 20.00 20.21
C VAL A 200 -14.94 19.95 21.55
N GLU A 201 -14.45 20.70 22.54
CA GLU A 201 -14.99 20.67 23.92
C GLU A 201 -16.46 21.09 23.98
N SER A 202 -16.83 22.07 23.14
CA SER A 202 -18.19 22.58 23.00
C SER A 202 -19.09 21.74 22.07
N MET A 203 -18.73 20.48 21.77
CA MET A 203 -19.59 19.61 20.97
C MET A 203 -20.88 19.29 21.72
N ASN A 204 -22.01 19.57 21.08
CA ASN A 204 -23.34 19.22 21.56
C ASN A 204 -23.45 17.71 21.86
N ARG A 205 -24.23 17.35 22.88
CA ARG A 205 -24.56 15.92 23.14
C ARG A 205 -25.41 15.33 22.03
N GLU A 206 -26.30 16.14 21.46
CA GLU A 206 -27.03 15.83 20.25
C GLU A 206 -26.12 16.06 19.04
N ILE A 207 -26.01 15.07 18.17
CA ILE A 207 -25.17 15.12 16.97
C ILE A 207 -26.02 14.66 15.80
N ASP A 208 -26.36 15.58 14.90
CA ASP A 208 -27.10 15.29 13.67
C ASP A 208 -26.18 15.42 12.46
N LEU A 209 -25.98 14.29 11.77
CA LEU A 209 -25.17 14.13 10.57
C LEU A 209 -26.02 13.62 9.39
N ARG A 210 -27.35 13.53 9.53
CA ARG A 210 -28.25 12.96 8.51
C ARG A 210 -28.13 13.70 7.18
N ASN A 211 -27.85 15.00 7.20
CA ASN A 211 -27.48 15.76 6.01
C ASN A 211 -26.04 15.42 5.56
N GLY A 212 -25.92 14.58 4.53
CA GLY A 212 -24.63 14.21 3.94
C GLY A 212 -23.93 13.00 4.58
N CYS A 213 -24.65 12.23 5.41
CA CYS A 213 -24.11 11.01 6.01
C CYS A 213 -23.61 10.00 4.96
N THR A 214 -22.46 9.36 5.20
CA THR A 214 -21.86 8.41 4.25
C THR A 214 -22.25 6.96 4.45
N LYS A 215 -23.10 6.64 5.45
CA LYS A 215 -23.60 5.29 5.69
C LYS A 215 -25.01 5.13 5.13
N SER A 216 -25.17 4.14 4.25
CA SER A 216 -26.33 4.03 3.35
C SER A 216 -27.32 2.91 3.69
N SER A 217 -26.98 1.98 4.58
CA SER A 217 -27.94 0.97 5.03
C SER A 217 -28.99 1.58 5.95
N VAL A 218 -30.26 1.16 5.81
CA VAL A 218 -31.39 1.75 6.55
C VAL A 218 -31.22 1.62 8.08
N LYS A 219 -30.52 0.58 8.55
CA LYS A 219 -30.18 0.40 9.96
C LYS A 219 -29.04 1.32 10.43
N ALA A 220 -28.04 1.58 9.58
CA ALA A 220 -26.96 2.52 9.90
C ALA A 220 -27.47 3.96 10.00
N GLN A 221 -28.47 4.34 9.20
CA GLN A 221 -28.92 5.73 9.12
C GLN A 221 -29.51 6.30 10.42
N GLU A 222 -30.07 5.48 11.32
CA GLU A 222 -30.60 5.99 12.59
C GLU A 222 -29.52 6.23 13.65
N SER A 223 -28.53 5.34 13.78
CA SER A 223 -27.54 5.38 14.87
C SER A 223 -26.16 5.92 14.46
N MET A 224 -25.77 5.78 13.19
CA MET A 224 -24.50 6.28 12.65
C MET A 224 -24.63 7.70 12.09
N CYS A 225 -25.84 8.14 11.73
CA CYS A 225 -26.06 9.50 11.24
C CYS A 225 -26.73 10.43 12.26
N TYR A 226 -27.19 9.91 13.41
CA TYR A 226 -27.85 10.71 14.43
C TYR A 226 -27.60 10.15 15.83
N GLN A 227 -27.38 11.05 16.78
CA GLN A 227 -27.25 10.75 18.21
C GLN A 227 -28.15 11.71 19.00
N ALA A 228 -29.16 11.17 19.68
CA ALA A 228 -30.02 11.94 20.59
C ALA A 228 -29.27 12.40 21.85
N LYS A 229 -29.67 13.57 22.38
CA LYS A 229 -29.04 14.24 23.54
C LYS A 229 -28.97 13.39 24.81
N GLU A 230 -29.96 12.53 25.01
CA GLU A 230 -30.18 11.66 26.17
C GLU A 230 -29.26 10.42 26.17
N THR A 231 -28.46 10.21 25.13
CA THR A 231 -27.51 9.09 25.06
C THR A 231 -26.49 9.13 26.20
N ARG A 232 -25.92 7.96 26.50
CA ARG A 232 -24.79 7.82 27.45
C ARG A 232 -23.44 8.18 26.81
N ARG A 233 -23.34 8.19 25.48
CA ARG A 233 -22.13 8.59 24.76
C ARG A 233 -21.86 10.09 24.94
N ASP A 234 -20.59 10.49 24.98
CA ASP A 234 -20.19 11.90 25.15
C ASP A 234 -18.93 12.19 24.34
N ILE A 235 -19.06 12.01 23.02
CA ILE A 235 -17.97 12.20 22.07
C ILE A 235 -17.55 13.68 22.06
N LYS A 236 -16.23 13.91 22.06
CA LYS A 236 -15.60 15.25 22.04
C LYS A 236 -14.45 15.37 21.03
N ILE A 237 -14.21 14.33 20.22
CA ILE A 237 -13.21 14.32 19.16
C ILE A 237 -13.94 14.33 17.81
N VAL A 238 -13.50 15.19 16.90
CA VAL A 238 -13.80 15.07 15.46
C VAL A 238 -12.55 14.51 14.80
N SER A 239 -12.70 13.52 13.94
CA SER A 239 -11.58 12.96 13.17
C SER A 239 -11.94 12.82 11.70
N GLY A 240 -10.95 12.44 10.91
CA GLY A 240 -11.07 12.22 9.49
C GLY A 240 -10.94 10.76 9.11
N ARG A 241 -11.64 10.38 8.04
CA ARG A 241 -11.56 9.08 7.38
C ARG A 241 -11.94 9.27 5.92
N ILE A 242 -11.23 8.62 5.01
CA ILE A 242 -11.57 8.54 3.59
C ILE A 242 -11.61 7.08 3.16
N THR A 243 -12.57 6.76 2.29
CA THR A 243 -12.77 5.42 1.73
C THR A 243 -12.70 5.50 0.20
N SER A 244 -12.03 4.56 -0.47
CA SER A 244 -11.99 4.53 -1.94
C SER A 244 -13.38 4.27 -2.51
N LYS A 245 -13.81 5.02 -3.53
CA LYS A 245 -15.08 4.77 -4.21
C LYS A 245 -15.07 3.43 -4.96
N VAL A 246 -13.97 3.17 -5.67
CA VAL A 246 -13.70 1.88 -6.32
C VAL A 246 -13.54 0.78 -5.27
N ALA A 247 -14.18 -0.36 -5.52
CA ALA A 247 -13.99 -1.60 -4.78
C ALA A 247 -13.36 -2.65 -5.70
N PHE A 248 -12.45 -3.46 -5.13
CA PHE A 248 -11.69 -4.47 -5.87
C PHE A 248 -11.51 -5.74 -5.04
N SER A 249 -11.25 -6.87 -5.71
CA SER A 249 -10.75 -8.09 -5.07
C SER A 249 -9.39 -8.44 -5.66
N TYR A 250 -8.41 -8.73 -4.79
CA TYR A 250 -7.02 -9.04 -5.15
C TYR A 250 -6.26 -7.88 -5.80
N GLY A 251 -4.97 -7.76 -5.49
CA GLY A 251 -4.13 -6.67 -5.96
C GLY A 251 -2.86 -6.51 -5.12
N GLU A 252 -1.99 -5.62 -5.58
CA GLU A 252 -0.92 -5.05 -4.76
C GLU A 252 -1.31 -3.64 -4.34
N VAL A 253 -1.26 -3.37 -3.04
CA VAL A 253 -1.55 -2.07 -2.43
C VAL A 253 -0.27 -1.55 -1.78
N VAL A 254 0.19 -0.38 -2.20
CA VAL A 254 1.39 0.30 -1.71
C VAL A 254 1.00 1.67 -1.18
N ILE A 255 1.32 1.94 0.08
CA ILE A 255 0.92 3.18 0.77
C ILE A 255 2.14 3.75 1.46
N LYS A 256 2.59 4.94 1.05
CA LYS A 256 3.69 5.63 1.73
C LYS A 256 3.12 6.61 2.75
N ALA A 257 3.26 6.26 4.03
CA ALA A 257 2.60 6.95 5.13
C ALA A 257 3.50 7.12 6.36
N LYS A 258 3.12 8.07 7.21
CA LYS A 258 3.67 8.29 8.55
C LYS A 258 2.53 8.19 9.56
N LEU A 259 2.65 7.26 10.51
CA LEU A 259 1.55 6.92 11.41
C LEU A 259 1.41 7.94 12.55
N PRO A 260 0.21 8.11 13.15
CA PRO A 260 0.01 9.04 14.25
C PRO A 260 0.74 8.60 15.53
N PHE A 261 1.15 9.60 16.32
CA PHE A 261 1.72 9.49 17.66
C PHE A 261 0.84 10.23 18.66
N GLY A 262 0.60 9.61 19.80
CA GLY A 262 -0.23 10.16 20.87
C GLY A 262 -0.99 9.04 21.57
N ASP A 263 -1.17 9.19 22.87
CA ASP A 263 -1.88 8.19 23.66
C ASP A 263 -3.32 8.06 23.18
N TRP A 264 -3.78 6.81 23.05
CA TRP A 264 -5.16 6.45 22.66
C TRP A 264 -5.53 6.74 21.20
N ILE A 265 -4.56 7.04 20.32
CA ILE A 265 -4.76 7.23 18.87
C ILE A 265 -4.25 5.98 18.11
N TYR A 266 -4.83 5.69 16.95
CA TYR A 266 -4.30 4.71 15.98
C TYR A 266 -4.71 5.08 14.54
N PRO A 267 -3.93 4.65 13.53
CA PRO A 267 -4.33 4.79 12.13
C PRO A 267 -5.32 3.69 11.73
N GLU A 268 -6.25 4.05 10.87
CA GLU A 268 -7.03 3.11 10.07
C GLU A 268 -6.38 3.02 8.69
N ILE A 269 -5.62 1.95 8.41
CA ILE A 269 -5.07 1.65 7.08
C ILE A 269 -5.38 0.20 6.75
N PHE A 270 -6.51 -0.03 6.09
CA PHE A 270 -7.03 -1.36 5.80
C PHE A 270 -7.92 -1.41 4.56
N LEU A 271 -8.08 -2.60 4.02
CA LEU A 271 -9.16 -2.89 3.07
C LEU A 271 -10.40 -3.34 3.86
N GLU A 272 -11.58 -2.79 3.56
CA GLU A 272 -12.86 -3.10 4.20
C GLU A 272 -13.88 -3.65 3.20
N GLU A 273 -14.60 -4.71 3.56
CA GLU A 273 -15.66 -5.32 2.73
C GLU A 273 -16.67 -4.26 2.26
N ALA A 274 -16.89 -4.20 0.95
CA ALA A 274 -17.69 -3.18 0.27
C ALA A 274 -19.21 -3.37 0.40
N ASP A 275 -19.62 -4.53 0.93
CA ASP A 275 -21.00 -4.95 1.17
C ASP A 275 -21.38 -4.70 2.64
N ASP A 276 -22.23 -3.70 2.87
CA ASP A 276 -22.66 -3.21 4.20
C ASP A 276 -23.89 -3.98 4.75
N THR A 277 -24.14 -5.22 4.30
CA THR A 277 -25.30 -6.02 4.73
C THR A 277 -25.09 -6.80 6.04
N LYS A 278 -23.86 -6.85 6.56
CA LYS A 278 -23.49 -7.60 7.78
C LYS A 278 -23.32 -6.67 8.99
N SER A 279 -23.35 -7.24 10.19
CA SER A 279 -23.10 -6.49 11.44
C SER A 279 -21.62 -6.18 11.69
N PHE A 280 -20.72 -6.82 10.94
CA PHE A 280 -19.29 -6.50 10.88
C PHE A 280 -18.80 -6.75 9.46
N ASN A 281 -18.05 -5.80 8.92
CA ASN A 281 -17.45 -5.89 7.58
C ASN A 281 -16.06 -6.52 7.72
N LYS A 282 -15.76 -7.54 6.92
CA LYS A 282 -14.43 -8.18 6.96
C LYS A 282 -13.35 -7.18 6.56
N ARG A 283 -12.17 -7.28 7.20
CA ARG A 283 -11.04 -6.36 6.95
C ARG A 283 -9.76 -7.10 6.61
N ILE A 284 -8.89 -6.47 5.82
CA ILE A 284 -7.46 -6.81 5.72
C ILE A 284 -6.67 -5.59 6.19
N ILE A 285 -6.09 -5.69 7.38
CA ILE A 285 -5.26 -4.64 7.97
C ILE A 285 -3.92 -4.60 7.21
N ILE A 286 -3.59 -3.44 6.66
CA ILE A 286 -2.31 -3.21 5.96
C ILE A 286 -1.27 -2.69 6.96
N ALA A 287 -1.67 -1.70 7.77
CA ALA A 287 -0.83 -1.09 8.78
C ALA A 287 -1.65 -0.58 9.97
N TYR A 288 -1.47 -1.22 11.13
CA TYR A 288 -2.04 -0.78 12.40
C TYR A 288 -0.96 -0.71 13.48
N SER A 289 -0.88 0.41 14.19
CA SER A 289 0.02 0.59 15.34
C SER A 289 -0.60 1.60 16.30
N ARG A 290 -0.47 1.38 17.62
CA ARG A 290 -1.04 2.28 18.63
C ARG A 290 -0.11 3.47 18.84
N GLY A 291 -0.63 4.69 18.87
CA GLY A 291 0.16 5.91 18.97
C GLY A 291 0.89 6.13 20.30
N ASN A 292 0.52 5.38 21.36
CA ASN A 292 1.14 5.44 22.68
C ASN A 292 2.65 5.10 22.64
N LEU A 293 3.48 5.89 23.34
CA LEU A 293 4.93 5.64 23.42
C LEU A 293 5.26 4.39 24.26
N HIS A 294 4.69 4.34 25.45
CA HIS A 294 4.70 3.17 26.32
C HIS A 294 3.25 2.71 26.47
N PHE A 295 2.97 1.45 26.16
CA PHE A 295 1.66 0.86 26.35
C PHE A 295 1.79 -0.63 26.65
N SER A 296 1.62 -1.00 27.92
CA SER A 296 1.89 -2.37 28.38
C SER A 296 0.86 -2.86 29.40
N GLY A 297 0.70 -4.18 29.46
CA GLY A 297 -0.08 -4.85 30.49
C GLY A 297 0.75 -5.13 31.75
N SER A 298 0.30 -6.13 32.52
CA SER A 298 1.01 -6.68 33.67
C SER A 298 2.28 -7.49 33.30
N ASP A 299 2.37 -7.93 32.05
CA ASP A 299 3.53 -8.63 31.47
C ASP A 299 4.71 -7.67 31.17
N GLY A 300 4.46 -6.37 31.11
CA GLY A 300 5.45 -5.34 30.79
C GLY A 300 5.80 -5.24 29.30
N VAL A 301 5.14 -6.01 28.42
CA VAL A 301 5.42 -5.97 26.98
C VAL A 301 4.83 -4.69 26.38
N ASN A 302 5.66 -3.90 25.69
CA ASN A 302 5.19 -2.67 25.03
C ASN A 302 4.55 -3.01 23.68
N ILE A 303 3.24 -2.78 23.55
CA ILE A 303 2.45 -2.98 22.33
C ILE A 303 1.99 -1.64 21.70
N GLY A 304 2.72 -0.56 22.03
CA GLY A 304 2.54 0.80 21.50
C GLY A 304 3.19 1.03 20.13
N CYS A 305 3.67 2.25 19.88
CA CYS A 305 4.03 2.77 18.55
C CYS A 305 5.27 2.15 17.89
N PHE A 306 5.90 1.17 18.53
CA PHE A 306 6.99 0.35 18.00
C PHE A 306 6.52 -1.00 17.45
N LEU A 307 5.25 -1.36 17.63
CA LEU A 307 4.66 -2.61 17.16
C LEU A 307 3.63 -2.34 16.05
N LEU A 308 3.89 -2.89 14.86
CA LEU A 308 3.01 -2.89 13.71
C LEU A 308 2.26 -4.22 13.63
N PHE A 309 0.99 -4.17 13.21
CA PHE A 309 0.18 -5.33 12.88
C PHE A 309 -0.40 -5.20 11.47
N GLY A 310 -0.62 -6.35 10.83
CA GLY A 310 -1.34 -6.49 9.57
C GLY A 310 -1.84 -7.91 9.35
N GLY A 311 -2.89 -8.08 8.54
CA GLY A 311 -3.49 -9.39 8.24
C GLY A 311 -5.01 -9.35 8.15
N PRO A 312 -5.64 -10.50 7.80
CA PRO A 312 -7.09 -10.61 7.70
C PRO A 312 -7.75 -10.61 9.09
N VAL A 313 -8.92 -9.98 9.18
CA VAL A 313 -9.74 -9.86 10.41
C VAL A 313 -11.17 -10.24 10.07
N ALA A 314 -11.66 -11.33 10.70
CA ALA A 314 -13.02 -11.85 10.54
C ALA A 314 -13.96 -11.51 11.73
N SER A 315 -13.40 -11.00 12.84
CA SER A 315 -14.12 -10.64 14.06
C SER A 315 -13.65 -9.29 14.58
N ALA A 316 -14.55 -8.50 15.18
CA ALA A 316 -14.19 -7.27 15.88
C ALA A 316 -13.70 -7.50 17.32
N TYR A 317 -13.87 -8.72 17.87
CA TYR A 317 -13.62 -9.03 19.27
C TYR A 317 -12.44 -10.01 19.45
N GLU A 318 -11.61 -9.76 20.45
CA GLU A 318 -10.50 -10.64 20.84
C GLU A 318 -10.99 -11.96 21.49
N PRO A 319 -10.28 -13.09 21.31
CA PRO A 319 -8.99 -13.25 20.63
C PRO A 319 -9.09 -13.35 19.09
N GLU A 320 -10.31 -13.44 18.55
CA GLU A 320 -10.53 -13.69 17.12
C GLU A 320 -10.13 -12.51 16.22
N LYS A 321 -10.20 -11.28 16.72
CA LYS A 321 -9.70 -10.06 16.04
C LYS A 321 -8.21 -10.18 15.71
N SER A 322 -7.37 -10.61 16.66
CA SER A 322 -5.91 -10.67 16.47
C SER A 322 -5.37 -12.00 15.97
N ARG A 323 -6.13 -13.10 16.02
CA ARG A 323 -5.64 -14.48 15.77
C ARG A 323 -4.88 -14.69 14.45
N MET A 324 -5.21 -13.96 13.39
CA MET A 324 -4.54 -14.07 12.08
C MET A 324 -3.60 -12.89 11.75
N LEU A 325 -3.38 -11.96 12.68
CA LEU A 325 -2.50 -10.82 12.46
C LEU A 325 -1.02 -11.24 12.58
N SER A 326 -0.25 -10.91 11.56
CA SER A 326 1.21 -10.86 11.65
C SER A 326 1.63 -9.57 12.36
N SER A 327 2.76 -9.58 13.04
CA SER A 327 3.29 -8.39 13.72
C SER A 327 4.77 -8.17 13.43
N TYR A 328 5.19 -6.90 13.53
CA TYR A 328 6.58 -6.47 13.33
C TYR A 328 6.96 -5.42 14.36
N HIS A 329 8.03 -5.67 15.10
CA HIS A 329 8.55 -4.75 16.10
C HIS A 329 9.74 -3.97 15.54
N SER A 330 9.69 -2.64 15.55
CA SER A 330 10.84 -1.81 15.17
C SER A 330 11.79 -1.64 16.36
N ASN A 331 13.09 -1.85 16.14
CA ASN A 331 14.07 -1.81 17.22
C ASN A 331 14.55 -0.38 17.58
N ASP A 332 14.49 0.53 16.62
CA ASP A 332 15.15 1.84 16.74
C ASP A 332 14.16 3.01 16.89
N LYS A 333 13.05 2.98 16.16
CA LYS A 333 12.16 4.14 15.94
C LYS A 333 10.70 3.73 15.81
N PRO A 334 9.76 4.50 16.37
CA PRO A 334 8.34 4.23 16.19
C PRO A 334 7.91 4.45 14.72
N PHE A 335 6.77 3.88 14.34
CA PHE A 335 6.19 4.06 13.00
C PHE A 335 5.70 5.49 12.69
N SER A 336 5.77 6.36 13.70
CA SER A 336 5.45 7.79 13.65
C SER A 336 6.68 8.71 13.59
N ASP A 337 7.90 8.17 13.45
CA ASP A 337 9.14 8.96 13.33
C ASP A 337 9.27 9.58 11.92
N LYS A 338 9.10 8.76 10.88
CA LYS A 338 9.26 9.11 9.46
C LYS A 338 8.23 8.40 8.58
N PHE A 339 8.09 8.85 7.33
CA PHE A 339 7.39 8.09 6.29
C PHE A 339 8.04 6.74 6.05
N ARG A 340 7.20 5.73 5.85
CA ARG A 340 7.54 4.35 5.49
C ARG A 340 6.60 3.85 4.42
N GLU A 341 7.03 2.86 3.67
CA GLU A 341 6.15 2.19 2.71
C GLU A 341 5.48 0.98 3.37
N TYR A 342 4.15 0.92 3.32
CA TYR A 342 3.36 -0.22 3.76
C TYR A 342 2.79 -0.91 2.53
N ARG A 343 3.15 -2.17 2.33
CA ARG A 343 2.75 -2.93 1.13
C ARG A 343 2.04 -4.22 1.50
N LEU A 344 0.87 -4.39 0.88
CA LEU A 344 0.04 -5.59 0.94
C LEU A 344 0.01 -6.20 -0.47
N THR A 345 0.40 -7.47 -0.58
CA THR A 345 0.14 -8.28 -1.78
C THR A 345 -0.96 -9.28 -1.43
N TRP A 346 -2.11 -9.19 -2.09
CA TRP A 346 -3.29 -10.01 -1.81
C TRP A 346 -3.77 -10.75 -3.06
N ASN A 347 -3.78 -12.07 -3.00
CA ASN A 347 -4.26 -12.94 -4.08
C ASN A 347 -5.10 -14.11 -3.48
N PRO A 348 -5.70 -15.00 -4.29
CA PRO A 348 -6.51 -16.13 -3.81
C PRO A 348 -5.75 -17.13 -2.93
N ASP A 349 -4.43 -17.17 -3.04
CA ASP A 349 -3.59 -18.19 -2.41
C ASP A 349 -2.92 -17.70 -1.12
N ARG A 350 -2.62 -16.41 -0.99
CA ARG A 350 -1.98 -15.82 0.21
C ARG A 350 -2.20 -14.30 0.34
N ILE A 351 -1.98 -13.82 1.56
CA ILE A 351 -1.74 -12.41 1.91
C ILE A 351 -0.29 -12.26 2.35
N GLU A 352 0.44 -11.32 1.76
CA GLU A 352 1.81 -10.96 2.16
C GLU A 352 1.88 -9.50 2.59
N LEU A 353 2.65 -9.24 3.65
CA LEU A 353 2.72 -7.94 4.30
C LEU A 353 4.18 -7.49 4.45
N PHE A 354 4.43 -6.25 4.07
CA PHE A 354 5.76 -5.63 4.09
C PHE A 354 5.70 -4.24 4.73
N VAL A 355 6.78 -3.88 5.42
CA VAL A 355 7.06 -2.49 5.82
C VAL A 355 8.47 -2.13 5.37
N ASP A 356 8.57 -1.03 4.62
CA ASP A 356 9.70 -0.76 3.73
C ASP A 356 10.02 -2.04 2.91
N ASP A 357 11.28 -2.43 2.75
CA ASP A 357 11.66 -3.66 2.04
C ASP A 357 11.46 -4.97 2.87
N THR A 358 10.97 -4.88 4.11
CA THR A 358 10.93 -6.02 5.04
C THR A 358 9.59 -6.74 5.02
N LYS A 359 9.56 -7.97 4.49
CA LYS A 359 8.41 -8.88 4.66
C LYS A 359 8.29 -9.29 6.13
N TYR A 360 7.13 -9.07 6.73
CA TYR A 360 6.86 -9.45 8.12
C TYR A 360 5.63 -10.37 8.29
N GLY A 361 4.78 -10.49 7.27
CA GLY A 361 3.60 -11.36 7.31
C GLY A 361 3.45 -12.19 6.04
N SER A 362 2.96 -13.42 6.21
CA SER A 362 2.58 -14.35 5.14
C SER A 362 1.46 -15.24 5.65
N ILE A 363 0.23 -15.00 5.22
CA ILE A 363 -0.95 -15.77 5.63
C ILE A 363 -1.45 -16.56 4.42
N GLU A 364 -1.28 -17.87 4.46
CA GLU A 364 -1.76 -18.77 3.41
C GLU A 364 -3.29 -18.86 3.39
N SER A 365 -3.87 -19.00 2.20
CA SER A 365 -5.32 -19.03 2.01
C SER A 365 -5.99 -20.12 2.82
N THR A 366 -5.34 -21.26 3.08
CA THR A 366 -5.86 -22.35 3.92
C THR A 366 -6.22 -21.91 5.34
N ALA A 367 -5.46 -20.98 5.94
CA ALA A 367 -5.82 -20.39 7.23
C ALA A 367 -7.04 -19.46 7.10
N ILE A 368 -7.10 -18.71 5.99
CA ILE A 368 -8.16 -17.75 5.66
C ILE A 368 -9.48 -18.47 5.27
N ARG A 369 -9.41 -19.68 4.68
CA ARG A 369 -10.57 -20.45 4.17
C ARG A 369 -11.51 -20.90 5.27
N ASN A 370 -10.99 -21.14 6.47
CA ASN A 370 -11.76 -21.58 7.63
C ASN A 370 -12.59 -20.43 8.24
N GLU A 371 -12.32 -19.19 7.86
CA GLU A 371 -12.92 -17.95 8.40
C GLU A 371 -13.88 -17.28 7.39
N GLU A 372 -14.51 -18.09 6.53
CA GLU A 372 -15.50 -17.68 5.53
C GLU A 372 -15.06 -16.59 4.52
N PHE A 373 -13.77 -16.26 4.38
CA PHE A 373 -13.26 -15.34 3.35
C PHE A 373 -13.35 -15.92 1.90
N THR A 374 -14.03 -17.05 1.73
CA THR A 374 -13.94 -17.96 0.59
C THR A 374 -15.24 -18.18 -0.17
N VAL A 375 -16.39 -17.79 0.38
CA VAL A 375 -17.67 -17.86 -0.34
C VAL A 375 -17.85 -16.57 -1.13
N ASN A 376 -17.27 -16.57 -2.33
CA ASN A 376 -16.98 -15.43 -3.20
C ASN A 376 -15.82 -14.54 -2.70
N PRO A 377 -15.01 -13.99 -3.62
CA PRO A 377 -13.95 -13.06 -3.25
C PRO A 377 -14.57 -11.79 -2.66
N MET A 378 -14.11 -11.42 -1.46
CA MET A 378 -14.45 -10.14 -0.84
C MET A 378 -14.11 -9.01 -1.82
N LYS A 379 -15.10 -8.17 -2.16
CA LYS A 379 -14.82 -6.87 -2.79
C LYS A 379 -14.52 -5.90 -1.66
N ALA A 380 -13.42 -5.18 -1.73
CA ALA A 380 -12.98 -4.30 -0.66
C ALA A 380 -12.65 -2.89 -1.16
N ARG A 381 -12.85 -1.91 -0.29
CA ARG A 381 -12.43 -0.52 -0.47
C ARG A 381 -11.24 -0.24 0.44
N LEU A 382 -10.30 0.56 -0.02
CA LEU A 382 -9.21 1.05 0.83
C LEU A 382 -9.74 2.15 1.75
N VAL A 383 -9.44 2.02 3.03
CA VAL A 383 -9.74 2.99 4.09
C VAL A 383 -8.44 3.61 4.58
N LEU A 384 -8.45 4.94 4.71
CA LEU A 384 -7.41 5.74 5.37
C LEU A 384 -8.08 6.65 6.41
N GLY A 385 -7.70 6.55 7.68
CA GLY A 385 -8.34 7.31 8.77
C GLY A 385 -7.51 7.38 10.05
N VAL A 386 -8.03 8.08 11.06
CA VAL A 386 -7.44 8.11 12.41
C VAL A 386 -8.52 7.88 13.47
N GLY A 387 -8.46 6.73 14.12
CA GLY A 387 -9.30 6.37 15.26
C GLY A 387 -8.74 6.90 16.58
N VAL A 388 -9.62 7.11 17.55
CA VAL A 388 -9.27 7.49 18.92
C VAL A 388 -10.12 6.72 19.93
N GLY A 389 -9.50 6.17 20.96
CA GLY A 389 -10.19 5.45 22.04
C GLY A 389 -10.82 4.15 21.55
N GLY A 390 -12.13 4.00 21.72
CA GLY A 390 -12.85 2.79 21.33
C GLY A 390 -12.78 1.66 22.36
N ILE A 391 -13.45 0.54 22.03
CA ILE A 391 -13.59 -0.61 22.94
C ILE A 391 -12.80 -1.86 22.51
N ASN A 392 -12.29 -1.90 21.27
CA ASN A 392 -11.60 -3.07 20.72
C ASN A 392 -10.09 -2.89 20.54
N ASP A 393 -9.55 -1.68 20.74
CA ASP A 393 -8.18 -1.35 20.33
C ASP A 393 -7.22 -1.19 21.50
N PHE A 394 -7.71 -0.81 22.67
CA PHE A 394 -6.91 -0.70 23.89
C PHE A 394 -7.42 -1.70 24.92
N PRO A 395 -6.66 -2.73 25.30
CA PRO A 395 -7.09 -3.67 26.33
C PRO A 395 -7.24 -3.00 27.71
N ASP A 396 -8.07 -3.59 28.57
CA ASP A 396 -8.31 -3.08 29.93
C ASP A 396 -7.10 -3.37 30.85
N ASN A 397 -6.94 -2.55 31.88
CA ASN A 397 -5.81 -2.59 32.84
C ASN A 397 -4.41 -2.30 32.25
N PHE A 398 -4.30 -1.99 30.96
CA PHE A 398 -3.05 -1.51 30.38
C PHE A 398 -2.72 -0.10 30.86
N LYS A 399 -1.42 0.19 31.02
CA LYS A 399 -0.91 1.52 31.39
C LYS A 399 -0.28 2.22 30.20
N SER A 400 -0.37 3.54 30.17
CA SER A 400 0.46 4.40 29.32
C SER A 400 1.26 5.40 30.16
N SER A 401 1.96 6.35 29.52
CA SER A 401 2.85 7.27 30.20
C SER A 401 2.77 8.70 29.67
N ASN A 402 2.56 9.65 30.57
CA ASN A 402 2.78 11.06 30.29
C ASN A 402 4.27 11.40 30.49
N ASN A 403 4.79 12.40 29.78
CA ASN A 403 6.12 12.97 30.02
C ASN A 403 5.94 14.40 30.54
N ASP A 404 6.13 14.59 31.84
CA ASP A 404 6.05 15.90 32.49
C ASP A 404 7.46 16.31 32.95
N GLY A 405 7.94 17.46 32.47
CA GLY A 405 9.26 17.99 32.82
C GLY A 405 10.48 17.09 32.50
N GLY A 406 10.32 16.05 31.67
CA GLY A 406 11.37 15.06 31.38
C GLY A 406 11.28 13.77 32.19
N PHE A 407 10.26 13.61 33.05
CA PHE A 407 10.00 12.39 33.81
C PHE A 407 8.73 11.68 33.30
N PHE A 408 8.84 10.37 33.09
CA PHE A 408 7.69 9.54 32.71
C PHE A 408 6.83 9.20 33.92
N THR A 409 5.57 9.63 33.91
CA THR A 409 4.55 9.24 34.90
C THR A 409 3.58 8.25 34.26
N TYR A 410 3.47 7.06 34.83
CA TYR A 410 2.60 6.00 34.31
C TYR A 410 1.18 6.11 34.89
N TYR A 411 0.18 5.91 34.04
CA TYR A 411 -1.23 5.93 34.41
C TYR A 411 -2.00 4.81 33.67
N ILE A 412 -3.02 4.24 34.32
CA ILE A 412 -3.85 3.17 33.74
C ILE A 412 -4.84 3.77 32.73
N LYS A 413 -5.23 3.01 31.70
CA LYS A 413 -6.28 3.39 30.75
C LYS A 413 -7.52 3.92 31.51
N PRO A 414 -8.03 5.13 31.20
CA PRO A 414 -9.05 5.77 32.02
C PRO A 414 -10.48 5.22 31.89
N TRP A 415 -10.72 4.27 30.97
CA TRP A 415 -11.99 3.56 30.80
C TRP A 415 -11.78 2.04 30.78
N ASN A 416 -12.84 1.27 30.95
CA ASN A 416 -12.88 -0.17 30.67
C ASN A 416 -13.74 -0.45 29.43
N ASN A 417 -13.48 -1.53 28.68
CA ASN A 417 -14.16 -1.82 27.41
C ASN A 417 -15.63 -2.27 27.57
N GLY A 418 -16.02 -2.77 28.75
CA GLY A 418 -17.38 -3.22 29.05
C GLY A 418 -18.24 -2.25 29.88
N GLU A 419 -17.79 -1.02 30.15
CA GLU A 419 -18.49 -0.10 31.08
C GLU A 419 -19.28 1.03 30.40
N LEU A 420 -20.11 1.75 31.17
CA LEU A 420 -20.86 2.90 30.68
C LEU A 420 -20.06 4.20 30.76
N PHE A 421 -20.36 5.15 29.87
CA PHE A 421 -19.79 6.51 29.83
C PHE A 421 -18.27 6.56 29.54
N GLN A 422 -17.78 5.63 28.70
CA GLN A 422 -16.36 5.49 28.38
C GLN A 422 -15.77 6.75 27.76
N GLU A 423 -16.46 7.39 26.80
CA GLU A 423 -15.99 8.61 26.14
C GLU A 423 -15.86 9.78 27.13
N LYS A 424 -16.79 9.85 28.10
CA LYS A 424 -16.75 10.86 29.17
C LYS A 424 -15.58 10.61 30.12
N LYS A 425 -15.28 9.36 30.48
CA LYS A 425 -14.13 9.01 31.33
C LYS A 425 -12.80 9.28 30.62
N PHE A 426 -12.70 8.87 29.36
CA PHE A 426 -11.60 9.21 28.47
C PHE A 426 -11.37 10.73 28.44
N PHE A 427 -12.40 11.51 28.11
CA PHE A 427 -12.30 12.96 27.96
C PHE A 427 -12.00 13.68 29.29
N ASN A 428 -12.62 13.28 30.40
CA ASN A 428 -12.34 13.84 31.72
C ASN A 428 -10.89 13.59 32.18
N SER A 429 -10.23 12.57 31.64
CA SER A 429 -8.84 12.22 31.96
C SER A 429 -7.82 12.89 31.04
N LYS A 430 -8.22 13.91 30.26
CA LYS A 430 -7.37 14.58 29.27
C LYS A 430 -6.06 15.15 29.82
N SER A 431 -5.99 15.53 31.10
CA SER A 431 -4.74 15.94 31.75
C SER A 431 -3.61 14.90 31.65
N ASN A 432 -3.96 13.61 31.54
CA ASN A 432 -2.98 12.52 31.52
C ASN A 432 -2.47 12.23 30.11
N TRP A 433 -3.34 12.33 29.10
CA TRP A 433 -3.02 11.91 27.72
C TRP A 433 -2.81 13.06 26.75
N LEU A 434 -3.44 14.22 26.95
CA LEU A 434 -3.34 15.36 26.04
C LEU A 434 -1.91 15.88 25.82
N PRO A 435 -1.00 15.90 26.82
CA PRO A 435 0.39 16.34 26.57
C PRO A 435 1.17 15.44 25.59
N SER A 436 0.70 14.20 25.33
CA SER A 436 1.29 13.35 24.30
C SER A 436 0.88 13.75 22.87
N TRP A 437 -0.21 14.52 22.72
CA TRP A 437 -0.81 14.91 21.44
C TRP A 437 -0.13 16.15 20.80
N ASP A 438 0.76 16.84 21.51
CA ASP A 438 1.44 18.03 21.01
C ASP A 438 2.47 17.74 19.90
N LYS A 439 2.80 16.46 19.65
CA LYS A 439 3.82 16.05 18.65
C LYS A 439 3.27 15.86 17.24
N HIS A 440 2.53 14.77 17.02
CA HIS A 440 2.20 14.29 15.67
C HIS A 440 0.99 13.35 15.67
N VAL A 441 -0.18 13.85 16.06
CA VAL A 441 -1.43 13.07 16.14
C VAL A 441 -2.09 12.71 14.80
N GLN A 442 -1.50 13.16 13.70
CA GLN A 442 -2.05 13.03 12.36
C GLN A 442 -1.47 11.80 11.63
N LEU A 443 -2.28 11.17 10.81
CA LEU A 443 -1.81 10.28 9.75
C LEU A 443 -1.45 11.16 8.54
N GLU A 444 -0.23 11.01 8.02
CA GLU A 444 0.20 11.64 6.77
C GLU A 444 0.41 10.57 5.70
N VAL A 445 -0.09 10.78 4.48
CA VAL A 445 0.08 9.86 3.35
C VAL A 445 0.57 10.63 2.14
N GLU A 446 1.77 10.31 1.65
CA GLU A 446 2.35 10.90 0.43
C GLU A 446 1.68 10.32 -0.82
N TYR A 447 1.53 8.99 -0.89
CA TYR A 447 0.85 8.34 -2.02
C TYR A 447 0.14 7.03 -1.65
N VAL A 448 -0.82 6.67 -2.50
CA VAL A 448 -1.44 5.35 -2.62
C VAL A 448 -1.28 4.85 -4.04
N LYS A 449 -0.75 3.64 -4.21
CA LYS A 449 -0.70 2.94 -5.50
C LYS A 449 -1.34 1.57 -5.33
N ILE A 450 -2.41 1.31 -6.08
CA ILE A 450 -3.08 0.02 -6.14
C ILE A 450 -2.97 -0.51 -7.56
N LYS A 451 -2.35 -1.68 -7.73
CA LYS A 451 -2.19 -2.35 -9.01
C LYS A 451 -2.94 -3.67 -9.05
N ALA A 452 -3.45 -4.00 -10.23
CA ALA A 452 -3.98 -5.32 -10.52
C ALA A 452 -2.86 -6.36 -10.61
N VAL A 453 -3.14 -7.59 -10.19
CA VAL A 453 -2.21 -8.74 -10.12
C VAL A 453 -2.80 -9.98 -10.77
#